data_AF-A0A7X8JK72-F1
#
_entry.id   AF-A0A7X8JK72-F1
#
_cell.length_a   1.000
_cell.length_b   1.000
_cell.length_c   1.000
_cell.angle_alpha   90.00
_cell.angle_beta   90.00
_cell.angle_gamma   90.00
#
_symmetry.space_group_name_H-M   'P 1'
#
loop_
_entity.id
_entity.type
_entity.pdbx_description
1 polymer ?
#
loop_
_entity_poly.entity_id
_entity_poly.type
_entity_poly.pdbx_seq_one_letter_code
_entity_poly.pdbx_strand_id
1 'polypeptide(L)'
;MLKHTKKGFTLIELILVVAILGVVVAAIMTFFQFTTRSYTSSDLRSRQQYESRMAMDQVKKKLGIGKNVVIRDVIPATLPTDGGYCYYDSTAHLLRLRSIDGREFNLMTNLPSHLSVKVYFVPVKVGADSYDTVRLEWQVGDYGLNTDVFIQNRAAHLGSVTTSYDIGDTETLPGIFIEFN
;
A
#
# COMPACT_ATOMS: atom_id res chain seq x y z
N MET A 1 -17.79 -70.78 23.67
CA MET A 1 -16.56 -70.19 24.26
C MET A 1 -15.68 -69.71 23.11
N LEU A 2 -15.74 -68.42 22.76
CA LEU A 2 -14.98 -67.84 21.64
C LEU A 2 -13.56 -67.48 22.11
N LYS A 3 -12.54 -68.21 21.61
CA LYS A 3 -11.12 -67.91 21.87
C LYS A 3 -10.71 -66.68 21.04
N HIS A 4 -10.46 -65.56 21.70
CA HIS A 4 -9.78 -64.42 21.08
C HIS A 4 -8.29 -64.72 20.90
N THR A 5 -7.84 -65.01 19.69
CA THR A 5 -6.42 -65.08 19.35
C THR A 5 -5.87 -63.66 19.22
N LYS A 6 -5.13 -63.19 20.24
CA LYS A 6 -4.38 -61.93 20.14
C LYS A 6 -3.14 -62.18 19.28
N LYS A 7 -3.18 -61.81 17.99
CA LYS A 7 -1.98 -61.76 17.14
C LYS A 7 -1.22 -60.47 17.48
N GLY A 8 0.03 -60.61 17.93
CA GLY A 8 0.94 -59.49 18.14
C GLY A 8 1.47 -58.95 16.81
N PHE A 9 1.90 -57.69 16.81
CA PHE A 9 2.57 -57.06 15.66
C PHE A 9 3.97 -57.65 15.48
N THR A 10 4.35 -57.95 14.24
CA THR A 10 5.73 -58.31 13.93
C THR A 10 6.61 -57.05 13.85
N LEU A 11 7.92 -57.20 14.11
CA LEU A 11 8.87 -56.09 14.06
C LEU A 11 8.91 -55.42 12.67
N ILE A 12 8.80 -56.22 11.61
CA ILE A 12 8.79 -55.72 10.23
C ILE A 12 7.52 -54.91 9.91
N GLU A 13 6.35 -55.33 10.40
CA GLU A 13 5.11 -54.57 10.24
C GLU A 13 5.19 -53.21 10.95
N LEU A 14 5.82 -53.15 12.12
CA LEU A 14 6.00 -51.89 12.85
C LEU A 14 6.92 -50.93 12.08
N ILE A 15 8.04 -51.41 11.56
CA ILE A 15 8.98 -50.59 10.77
C ILE A 15 8.29 -50.03 9.52
N LEU A 16 7.49 -50.86 8.85
CA LEU A 16 6.79 -50.47 7.63
C LEU A 16 5.70 -49.42 7.91
N VAL A 17 4.96 -49.56 9.02
CA VAL A 17 3.98 -48.55 9.46
C VAL A 17 4.67 -47.22 9.80
N VAL A 18 5.78 -47.24 10.54
CA VAL A 18 6.53 -46.02 10.89
C VAL A 18 7.11 -45.35 9.64
N ALA A 19 7.61 -46.13 8.67
CA ALA A 19 8.10 -45.60 7.40
C ALA A 19 6.99 -44.88 6.61
N ILE A 20 5.82 -45.50 6.49
CA ILE A 20 4.66 -44.88 5.81
C ILE A 20 4.20 -43.63 6.58
N LEU A 21 4.12 -43.69 7.91
CA LEU A 21 3.75 -42.54 8.73
C LEU A 21 4.71 -41.37 8.53
N GLY A 22 6.02 -41.64 8.45
CA GLY A 22 7.02 -40.61 8.18
C GLY A 22 6.78 -39.88 6.85
N VAL A 23 6.48 -40.64 5.79
CA VAL A 23 6.16 -40.07 4.47
C VAL A 23 4.86 -39.26 4.50
N VAL A 24 3.82 -39.77 5.16
CA VAL A 24 2.53 -39.09 5.27
C VAL A 24 2.66 -37.78 6.06
N VAL A 25 3.38 -37.78 7.19
CA VAL A 25 3.61 -36.57 7.98
C VAL A 25 4.41 -35.53 7.18
N ALA A 26 5.43 -35.95 6.45
CA ALA A 26 6.20 -35.06 5.58
C ALA A 26 5.31 -34.39 4.51
N ALA A 27 4.45 -35.17 3.84
CA ALA A 27 3.50 -34.64 2.86
C ALA A 27 2.54 -33.63 3.48
N ILE A 28 1.97 -33.95 4.64
CA ILE A 28 1.06 -33.06 5.38
C ILE A 28 1.76 -31.74 5.74
N MET A 29 3.00 -31.79 6.23
CA MET A 29 3.77 -30.59 6.58
C MET A 29 3.98 -29.66 5.38
N THR A 30 4.25 -30.20 4.19
CA THR A 30 4.40 -29.36 2.98
C THR A 30 3.09 -28.65 2.63
N PHE A 31 1.95 -29.35 2.75
CA PHE A 31 0.63 -28.79 2.50
C PHE A 31 0.28 -27.66 3.49
N PHE A 32 0.59 -27.85 4.77
CA PHE A 32 0.40 -26.81 5.78
C PHE A 32 1.25 -25.56 5.50
N GLN A 33 2.53 -25.72 5.18
CA GLN A 33 3.40 -24.59 4.86
C GLN A 33 2.91 -23.81 3.63
N PHE A 34 2.49 -24.53 2.58
CA PHE A 34 1.91 -23.92 1.38
C PHE A 34 0.64 -23.13 1.72
N THR A 35 -0.26 -23.75 2.47
CA THR A 35 -1.54 -23.16 2.87
C THR A 35 -1.34 -21.89 3.70
N THR A 36 -0.47 -21.93 4.72
CA THR A 36 -0.18 -20.75 5.55
C THR A 36 0.40 -19.60 4.73
N ARG A 37 1.34 -19.87 3.82
CA ARG A 37 1.91 -18.84 2.93
C ARG A 37 0.87 -18.25 1.97
N SER A 38 -0.05 -19.08 1.48
CA SER A 38 -1.14 -18.61 0.62
C SER A 38 -2.10 -17.69 1.38
N TYR A 39 -2.44 -18.00 2.63
CA TYR A 39 -3.30 -17.14 3.44
C TYR A 39 -2.63 -15.82 3.79
N THR A 40 -1.37 -15.83 4.21
CA THR A 40 -0.67 -14.59 4.60
C THR A 40 -0.47 -13.66 3.42
N SER A 41 -0.11 -14.17 2.24
CA SER A 41 0.01 -13.36 1.01
C SER A 41 -1.34 -12.78 0.56
N SER A 42 -2.42 -13.56 0.65
CA SER A 42 -3.77 -13.09 0.30
C SER A 42 -4.29 -12.01 1.26
N ASP A 43 -4.04 -12.16 2.56
CA ASP A 43 -4.39 -11.16 3.56
C ASP A 43 -3.59 -9.87 3.35
N LEU A 44 -2.28 -9.99 3.14
CA LEU A 44 -1.42 -8.85 2.83
C LEU A 44 -1.91 -8.09 1.60
N ARG A 45 -2.25 -8.79 0.51
CA ARG A 45 -2.77 -8.17 -0.71
C ARG A 45 -4.09 -7.46 -0.48
N SER A 46 -4.99 -8.06 0.29
CA SER A 46 -6.29 -7.44 0.64
C SER A 46 -6.08 -6.16 1.44
N ARG A 47 -5.14 -6.16 2.39
CA ARG A 47 -4.79 -4.97 3.18
C ARG A 47 -4.16 -3.87 2.32
N GLN A 48 -3.22 -4.23 1.45
CA GLN A 48 -2.63 -3.28 0.47
C GLN A 48 -3.71 -2.59 -0.35
N GLN A 49 -4.68 -3.36 -0.87
CA GLN A 49 -5.78 -2.81 -1.66
C GLN A 49 -6.67 -1.88 -0.84
N TYR A 50 -7.07 -2.31 0.35
CA TYR A 50 -7.95 -1.54 1.22
C TYR A 50 -7.32 -0.21 1.65
N GLU A 51 -6.11 -0.25 2.19
CA GLU A 51 -5.39 0.93 2.67
C GLU A 51 -5.10 1.90 1.53
N SER A 52 -4.68 1.41 0.36
CA SER A 52 -4.43 2.25 -0.82
C SER A 52 -5.71 2.93 -1.29
N ARG A 53 -6.85 2.23 -1.35
CA ARG A 53 -8.12 2.85 -1.77
C ARG A 53 -8.59 3.88 -0.77
N MET A 54 -8.56 3.56 0.53
CA MET A 54 -9.00 4.47 1.57
C MET A 54 -8.16 5.74 1.58
N ALA A 55 -6.83 5.60 1.53
CA ALA A 55 -5.96 6.76 1.48
C ALA A 55 -6.21 7.56 0.18
N MET A 56 -6.46 6.90 -0.96
CA MET A 56 -6.66 7.56 -2.26
C MET A 56 -7.92 8.41 -2.22
N ASP A 57 -8.99 7.87 -1.65
CA ASP A 57 -10.25 8.58 -1.47
C ASP A 57 -10.10 9.79 -0.56
N GLN A 58 -9.29 9.70 0.51
CA GLN A 58 -9.00 10.84 1.37
C GLN A 58 -8.25 11.94 0.62
N VAL A 59 -7.18 11.58 -0.09
CA VAL A 59 -6.40 12.54 -0.89
C VAL A 59 -7.26 13.16 -1.98
N LYS A 60 -8.00 12.36 -2.74
CA LYS A 60 -8.94 12.81 -3.77
C LYS A 60 -9.96 13.80 -3.24
N LYS A 61 -10.60 13.47 -2.11
CA LYS A 61 -11.60 14.34 -1.49
C LYS A 61 -11.00 15.69 -1.10
N LYS A 62 -9.77 15.70 -0.57
CA LYS A 62 -9.09 16.92 -0.14
C LYS A 62 -8.57 17.75 -1.30
N LEU A 63 -8.04 17.12 -2.35
CA LEU A 63 -7.64 17.81 -3.58
C LEU A 63 -8.84 18.42 -4.32
N GLY A 64 -9.97 17.69 -4.38
CA GLY A 64 -11.16 18.17 -5.09
C GLY A 64 -11.79 19.45 -4.50
N ILE A 65 -11.53 19.74 -3.21
CA ILE A 65 -12.00 20.95 -2.52
C ILE A 65 -10.93 22.07 -2.45
N GLY A 66 -9.70 21.80 -2.87
CA GLY A 66 -8.63 22.79 -2.87
C GLY A 66 -8.90 23.90 -3.88
N LYS A 67 -8.61 25.16 -3.51
CA LYS A 67 -8.71 26.31 -4.42
C LYS A 67 -7.44 26.47 -5.25
N ASN A 68 -6.29 26.30 -4.61
CA ASN A 68 -4.98 26.28 -5.26
C ASN A 68 -4.31 24.95 -4.95
N VAL A 69 -3.75 24.27 -5.94
CA VAL A 69 -2.99 23.03 -5.74
C VAL A 69 -1.58 23.25 -6.25
N VAL A 70 -0.60 23.18 -5.34
CA VAL A 70 0.82 23.32 -5.71
C VAL A 70 1.51 22.00 -5.43
N ILE A 71 2.00 21.36 -6.49
CA ILE A 71 2.80 20.13 -6.40
C ILE A 71 4.27 20.55 -6.35
N ARG A 72 5.00 20.06 -5.35
CA ARG A 72 6.43 20.29 -5.20
C ARG A 72 7.14 18.97 -4.98
N ASP A 73 8.35 18.91 -5.52
CA ASP A 73 9.24 17.76 -5.38
C ASP A 73 9.70 17.67 -3.93
N VAL A 74 10.00 18.82 -3.30
CA VAL A 74 10.63 18.92 -1.97
C VAL A 74 9.61 19.26 -0.88
N ILE A 75 9.66 18.51 0.22
CA ILE A 75 8.94 18.85 1.45
C ILE A 75 9.57 20.11 2.05
N PRO A 76 8.81 21.21 2.21
CA PRO A 76 9.36 22.43 2.78
C PRO A 76 9.74 22.21 4.26
N ALA A 77 10.84 22.84 4.69
CA ALA A 77 11.32 22.74 6.08
C ALA A 77 10.29 23.25 7.10
N THR A 78 9.45 24.20 6.69
CA THR A 78 8.31 24.70 7.46
C THR A 78 7.02 24.37 6.70
N LEU A 79 6.21 23.49 7.27
CA LEU A 79 4.92 23.12 6.72
C LEU A 79 3.92 24.28 6.87
N PRO A 80 3.11 24.60 5.85
CA PRO A 80 2.10 25.64 5.94
C PRO A 80 1.13 25.38 7.10
N THR A 81 0.81 26.42 7.87
CA THR A 81 -0.23 26.35 8.90
C THR A 81 -1.62 26.56 8.34
N ASP A 82 -1.69 27.33 7.25
CA ASP A 82 -2.91 27.85 6.65
C ASP A 82 -3.17 27.10 5.35
N GLY A 83 -3.57 25.84 5.47
CA GLY A 83 -3.74 24.96 4.31
C GLY A 83 -3.79 23.50 4.67
N GLY A 84 -4.19 22.68 3.70
CA GLY A 84 -3.96 21.25 3.75
C GLY A 84 -2.70 20.87 2.99
N TYR A 85 -2.07 19.78 3.40
CA TYR A 85 -0.99 19.21 2.64
C TYR A 85 -0.99 17.70 2.62
N CYS A 86 -0.41 17.11 1.58
CA CYS A 86 -0.08 15.69 1.55
C CYS A 86 1.40 15.52 1.25
N TYR A 87 2.08 14.66 2.01
CA TYR A 87 3.45 14.25 1.70
C TYR A 87 3.76 12.85 2.21
N TYR A 88 4.72 12.19 1.57
CA TYR A 88 5.23 10.91 2.03
C TYR A 88 6.49 11.10 2.89
N ASP A 89 6.44 10.64 4.13
CA ASP A 89 7.57 10.59 5.06
C ASP A 89 8.33 9.28 4.84
N SER A 90 9.47 9.35 4.14
CA SER A 90 10.30 8.18 3.82
C SER A 90 10.94 7.55 5.06
N THR A 91 11.12 8.29 6.14
CA THR A 91 11.74 7.79 7.37
C THR A 91 10.72 7.00 8.18
N ALA A 92 9.50 7.50 8.26
CA ALA A 92 8.41 6.82 8.96
C ALA A 92 7.70 5.77 8.10
N HIS A 93 7.94 5.76 6.78
CA HIS A 93 7.15 5.02 5.78
C HIS A 93 5.65 5.34 5.86
N LEU A 94 5.31 6.61 6.15
CA LEU A 94 3.93 7.05 6.33
C LEU A 94 3.56 8.11 5.30
N LEU A 95 2.40 7.95 4.67
CA LEU A 95 1.81 9.03 3.89
C LEU A 95 1.05 9.94 4.86
N ARG A 96 1.48 11.19 5.02
CA ARG A 96 0.83 12.16 5.90
C ARG A 96 -0.09 13.06 5.08
N LEU A 97 -1.28 13.29 5.61
CA LEU A 97 -2.25 14.22 5.06
C LEU A 97 -2.71 15.15 6.17
N ARG A 98 -2.52 16.45 6.00
CA ARG A 98 -3.20 17.48 6.78
C ARG A 98 -4.36 18.04 5.99
N SER A 99 -5.53 18.11 6.62
CA SER A 99 -6.71 18.80 6.08
C SER A 99 -6.56 20.31 6.26
N ILE A 100 -7.28 21.08 5.43
CA ILE A 100 -7.48 22.53 5.62
C ILE A 100 -8.02 22.83 7.03
N ASP A 101 -8.80 21.91 7.61
CA ASP A 101 -9.34 22.02 8.98
C ASP A 101 -8.28 21.82 10.08
N GLY A 102 -6.99 21.68 9.73
CA GLY A 102 -5.88 21.49 10.66
C GLY A 102 -5.70 20.07 11.21
N ARG A 103 -6.57 19.12 10.83
CA ARG A 103 -6.46 17.71 11.25
C ARG A 103 -5.40 16.99 10.43
N GLU A 104 -4.51 16.27 11.11
CA GLU A 104 -3.52 15.39 10.48
C GLU A 104 -3.99 13.93 10.49
N PHE A 105 -3.70 13.24 9.41
CA PHE A 105 -4.02 11.85 9.17
C PHE A 105 -2.76 11.15 8.70
N ASN A 106 -2.44 10.03 9.34
CA ASN A 106 -1.49 9.07 8.80
C ASN A 106 -2.28 8.13 7.91
N LEU A 107 -2.08 8.30 6.61
CA LEU A 107 -2.59 7.41 5.60
C LEU A 107 -1.67 6.19 5.54
N MET A 108 -2.27 5.00 5.49
CA MET A 108 -1.57 3.71 5.29
C MET A 108 -0.71 3.23 6.49
N THR A 109 -1.19 3.43 7.72
CA THR A 109 -0.47 3.04 8.97
C THR A 109 -0.31 1.54 9.16
N ASN A 110 -1.13 0.72 8.50
CA ASN A 110 -1.19 -0.72 8.73
C ASN A 110 -0.43 -1.53 7.67
N LEU A 111 0.34 -0.86 6.80
CA LEU A 111 1.16 -1.53 5.81
C LEU A 111 2.50 -1.96 6.43
N PRO A 112 2.99 -3.17 6.11
CA PRO A 112 4.34 -3.56 6.47
C PRO A 112 5.38 -2.59 5.91
N SER A 113 6.38 -2.23 6.73
CA SER A 113 7.44 -1.27 6.38
C SER A 113 8.34 -1.70 5.21
N HIS A 114 8.36 -2.99 4.87
CA HIS A 114 9.15 -3.52 3.76
C HIS A 114 8.48 -3.34 2.39
N LEU A 115 7.24 -2.85 2.34
CA LEU A 115 6.56 -2.63 1.07
C LEU A 115 6.98 -1.30 0.45
N SER A 116 7.41 -1.34 -0.81
CA SER A 116 7.64 -0.14 -1.61
C SER A 116 6.32 0.59 -1.87
N VAL A 117 6.24 1.86 -1.49
CA VAL A 117 5.07 2.73 -1.72
C VAL A 117 5.45 3.84 -2.69
N LYS A 118 5.03 3.77 -3.94
CA LYS A 118 5.22 4.85 -4.92
C LYS A 118 3.94 5.65 -5.03
N VAL A 119 4.05 6.97 -4.97
CA VAL A 119 2.92 7.88 -5.13
C VAL A 119 3.30 8.88 -6.19
N TYR A 120 2.43 9.06 -7.18
CA TYR A 120 2.61 9.92 -8.33
C TYR A 120 1.43 10.87 -8.44
N PHE A 121 1.75 12.12 -8.75
CA PHE A 121 0.77 13.15 -9.07
C PHE A 121 1.11 13.70 -10.44
N VAL A 122 0.28 13.38 -11.42
CA VAL A 122 0.51 13.76 -12.81
C VAL A 122 -0.56 14.78 -13.19
N PRO A 123 -0.22 16.06 -13.39
CA PRO A 123 -1.17 17.03 -13.89
C PRO A 123 -1.61 16.62 -15.31
N VAL A 124 -2.92 16.52 -15.53
CA VAL A 124 -3.52 16.14 -16.80
C VAL A 124 -4.12 17.37 -17.46
N LYS A 125 -3.69 17.64 -18.69
CA LYS A 125 -4.19 18.76 -19.47
C LYS A 125 -5.58 18.43 -20.01
N VAL A 126 -6.60 19.24 -19.66
CA VAL A 126 -8.00 19.01 -20.08
C VAL A 126 -8.41 19.93 -21.24
N GLY A 127 -7.51 20.84 -21.67
CA GLY A 127 -7.74 21.73 -22.80
C GLY A 127 -6.44 22.38 -23.32
N ALA A 128 -6.57 23.39 -24.19
CA ALA A 128 -5.41 24.08 -24.77
C ALA A 128 -4.55 24.81 -23.72
N ASP A 129 -5.18 25.35 -22.66
CA ASP A 129 -4.54 26.29 -21.73
C ASP A 129 -4.72 25.96 -20.23
N SER A 130 -5.39 24.85 -19.87
CA SER A 130 -5.62 24.52 -18.44
C SER A 130 -5.34 23.07 -18.07
N TYR A 131 -4.74 22.92 -16.89
CA TYR A 131 -4.66 21.67 -16.14
C TYR A 131 -5.73 21.73 -15.04
N ASP A 132 -6.91 21.18 -15.32
CA ASP A 132 -8.02 21.13 -14.35
C ASP A 132 -8.11 19.77 -13.65
N THR A 133 -7.24 18.81 -14.01
CA THR A 133 -7.27 17.44 -13.50
C THR A 133 -5.88 17.01 -13.03
N VAL A 134 -5.82 16.33 -11.89
CA VAL A 134 -4.62 15.66 -11.39
C VAL A 134 -4.89 14.17 -11.39
N ARG A 135 -4.05 13.40 -12.08
CA ARG A 135 -4.02 11.95 -11.96
C ARG A 135 -3.21 11.57 -10.75
N LEU A 136 -3.82 10.79 -9.88
CA LEU A 136 -3.17 10.14 -8.76
C LEU A 136 -2.80 8.73 -9.19
N GLU A 137 -1.54 8.33 -9.10
CA GLU A 137 -1.12 6.95 -9.32
C GLU A 137 -0.35 6.46 -8.11
N TRP A 138 -0.84 5.40 -7.48
CA TRP A 138 -0.27 4.82 -6.28
C TRP A 138 0.12 3.38 -6.55
N GLN A 139 1.26 2.99 -6.03
CA GLN A 139 1.78 1.64 -6.09
C GLN A 139 2.22 1.22 -4.69
N VAL A 140 1.70 0.10 -4.20
CA VAL A 140 2.04 -0.46 -2.89
C VAL A 140 2.44 -1.92 -3.11
N GLY A 141 3.74 -2.19 -3.05
CA GLY A 141 4.31 -3.46 -3.51
C GLY A 141 3.88 -3.73 -4.95
N ASP A 142 3.18 -4.85 -5.15
CA ASP A 142 2.68 -5.29 -6.46
C ASP A 142 1.26 -4.75 -6.80
N TYR A 143 0.65 -3.99 -5.89
CA TYR A 143 -0.68 -3.42 -6.11
C TYR A 143 -0.60 -1.99 -6.64
N GLY A 144 -1.14 -1.74 -7.83
CA GLY A 144 -1.27 -0.41 -8.42
C GLY A 144 -2.73 0.07 -8.41
N LEU A 145 -2.93 1.37 -8.15
CA LEU A 145 -4.22 2.05 -8.23
C LEU A 145 -4.01 3.43 -8.86
N ASN A 146 -4.87 3.83 -9.78
CA ASN A 146 -4.90 5.19 -10.29
C ASN A 146 -6.31 5.78 -10.27
N THR A 147 -6.40 7.10 -10.13
CA THR A 147 -7.67 7.83 -10.26
C THR A 147 -7.41 9.26 -10.71
N ASP A 148 -8.32 9.78 -11.53
CA ASP A 148 -8.29 11.18 -11.96
C ASP A 148 -9.15 12.01 -11.00
N VAL A 149 -8.61 13.16 -10.59
CA VAL A 149 -9.27 14.11 -9.68
C VAL A 149 -9.41 15.44 -10.38
N PHE A 150 -10.65 15.83 -10.63
CA PHE A 150 -10.98 17.15 -11.16
C PHE A 150 -10.95 18.19 -10.05
N ILE A 151 -10.16 19.23 -10.22
CA ILE A 151 -10.10 20.37 -9.30
C ILE A 151 -11.25 21.31 -9.68
N GLN A 152 -12.25 21.42 -8.81
CA GLN A 152 -13.47 22.16 -9.12
C GLN A 152 -13.25 23.68 -9.20
N ASN A 153 -12.13 24.19 -8.67
CA ASN A 153 -11.83 25.61 -8.65
C ASN A 153 -10.82 26.01 -9.75
N ARG A 154 -11.32 26.76 -10.74
CA ARG A 154 -10.61 27.14 -11.98
C ARG A 154 -9.51 28.20 -11.83
N ALA A 155 -9.29 28.71 -10.61
CA ALA A 155 -8.18 29.62 -10.32
C ALA A 155 -6.84 28.89 -10.07
N ALA A 156 -6.86 27.54 -10.05
CA ALA A 156 -5.71 26.72 -9.76
C ALA A 156 -4.69 26.73 -10.90
N HIS A 157 -3.55 27.39 -10.67
CA HIS A 157 -2.35 27.15 -11.46
C HIS A 157 -1.69 25.85 -10.98
N LEU A 158 -1.95 24.73 -11.65
CA LEU A 158 -1.08 23.55 -11.51
C LEU A 158 0.24 23.89 -12.22
N GLY A 159 1.32 24.04 -11.45
CA GLY A 159 2.66 24.02 -12.01
C GLY A 159 2.89 22.72 -12.79
N SER A 160 3.67 22.77 -13.87
CA SER A 160 4.05 21.57 -14.64
C SER A 160 5.08 20.74 -13.85
N VAL A 161 4.62 20.09 -12.79
CA VAL A 161 5.47 19.24 -11.96
C VAL A 161 4.99 17.82 -12.12
N THR A 162 5.74 17.03 -12.90
CA THR A 162 5.61 15.58 -12.94
C THR A 162 6.64 15.03 -11.97
N THR A 163 6.27 14.92 -10.69
CA THR A 163 7.14 14.27 -9.72
C THR A 163 6.90 12.78 -9.71
N SER A 164 7.97 12.06 -10.04
CA SER A 164 8.07 10.61 -9.94
C SER A 164 8.88 10.25 -8.70
N TYR A 165 8.27 9.59 -7.73
CA TYR A 165 8.98 9.08 -6.56
C TYR A 165 9.09 7.56 -6.63
N ASP A 166 10.32 7.05 -6.65
CA ASP A 166 10.62 5.62 -6.65
C ASP A 166 11.36 5.24 -5.35
N ILE A 167 10.77 4.36 -4.54
CA ILE A 167 11.36 3.82 -3.29
C ILE A 167 12.32 2.68 -3.62
N GLY A 168 13.33 2.98 -4.43
CA GLY A 168 14.40 2.05 -4.79
C GLY A 168 15.80 2.60 -4.53
N ASP A 169 15.97 3.92 -4.53
CA ASP A 169 17.29 4.55 -4.39
C ASP A 169 17.50 5.20 -3.03
N THR A 170 18.70 5.02 -2.51
CA THR A 170 19.12 5.28 -1.12
C THR A 170 19.44 6.75 -0.83
N GLU A 171 19.03 7.69 -1.68
CA GLU A 171 19.26 9.11 -1.48
C GLU A 171 18.00 9.82 -0.97
N THR A 172 18.02 10.18 0.32
CA THR A 172 17.14 11.18 0.95
C THR A 172 17.20 12.49 0.15
N LEU A 173 16.14 13.21 -0.26
CA LEU A 173 14.68 13.15 -0.34
C LEU A 173 14.38 14.00 -1.61
N PRO A 174 13.22 13.87 -2.30
CA PRO A 174 12.21 14.88 -2.01
C PRO A 174 10.79 14.23 -2.08
N GLY A 175 10.09 14.24 -0.95
CA GLY A 175 8.73 13.71 -0.87
C GLY A 175 7.74 14.66 -1.57
N ILE A 176 6.80 14.10 -2.33
CA ILE A 176 5.84 14.92 -3.05
C ILE A 176 5.00 15.71 -2.05
N PHE A 177 5.16 17.02 -2.04
CA PHE A 177 4.41 17.93 -1.20
C PHE A 177 3.33 18.58 -2.03
N ILE A 178 2.09 18.39 -1.63
CA ILE A 178 0.96 19.08 -2.25
C ILE A 178 0.37 20.01 -1.25
N GLU A 179 0.38 21.30 -1.55
CA GLU A 179 -0.33 22.32 -0.78
C GLU A 179 -1.69 22.55 -1.42
N PHE A 180 -2.74 22.56 -0.60
CA PHE A 180 -4.06 22.97 -1.03
C PHE A 180 -4.71 23.95 -0.04
N ASN A 181 -5.01 25.15 -0.54
CA ASN A 181 -5.58 26.29 0.19
C ASN A 181 -6.95 26.68 -0.36
#